data_AF-A0A182XIC2-F1
#
_entry.id   AF-A0A182XIC2-F1
#
_cell.length_a   1.000
_cell.length_b   1.000
_cell.length_c   1.000
_cell.angle_alpha   90.00
_cell.angle_beta   90.00
_cell.angle_gamma   90.00
#
_symmetry.space_group_name_H-M   'P 1'
#
loop_
_entity.id
_entity.type
_entity.pdbx_description
1 polymer ?
#
loop_
_entity_poly.entity_id
_entity_poly.type
_entity_poly.pdbx_seq_one_letter_code
_entity_poly.pdbx_strand_id
1 'polypeptide(L)'
;MSCTPAGSDGPAAVKKSAEKTPRKRDRTDGGGGGGGSAGKGNGTSNFQRKPTDRHTVKNRVLPKYFARENDVYVTYKSDFTYQLKSCLDILNSPLGEVFLHCTGRAINRGINLALRIKAEFPEAFEYEVNTSQIAITDDLHPLHDEDDFMVQRRMNSCLHIRLYRTITTTHARNMSEEVEIKTYFKLVDVVKWIGITQFEILVNLIAFLVFTIMLTVKAASGELNGTLTANEWLDLFSPMFCGDFCNTYFCIIVGIRMYLGNKHRQAMHRLVWSIPFLLLTSGFKYLVCLKLSGQIQLEYSEVFSPIFVLLQMVAVKACQYNQQS
;
A
#
# COMPACT_ATOMS: atom_id res chain seq x y z
N MET A 1 -28.96 61.49 -22.00
CA MET A 1 -29.46 62.12 -23.23
C MET A 1 -28.50 63.24 -23.61
N SER A 2 -27.66 63.02 -24.63
CA SER A 2 -26.91 64.04 -25.40
C SER A 2 -26.09 63.32 -26.47
N CYS A 3 -26.40 63.57 -27.74
CA CYS A 3 -25.78 63.01 -28.94
C CYS A 3 -24.66 63.91 -29.47
N THR A 4 -23.56 63.36 -30.03
CA THR A 4 -22.97 63.64 -31.38
C THR A 4 -21.62 62.89 -31.59
N PRO A 5 -21.12 62.71 -32.86
CA PRO A 5 -20.52 61.46 -33.34
C PRO A 5 -19.14 61.61 -34.02
N ALA A 6 -18.74 60.58 -34.81
CA ALA A 6 -17.62 60.45 -35.79
C ALA A 6 -16.33 59.77 -35.29
N GLY A 7 -15.63 58.88 -36.00
CA GLY A 7 -15.71 58.29 -37.36
C GLY A 7 -15.11 56.86 -37.32
N SER A 8 -15.60 55.90 -38.09
CA SER A 8 -15.29 55.54 -39.49
C SER A 8 -13.85 55.02 -39.75
N ASP A 9 -13.82 53.89 -40.47
CA ASP A 9 -12.77 53.39 -41.37
C ASP A 9 -11.71 52.40 -40.83
N GLY A 10 -12.00 51.11 -41.03
CA GLY A 10 -11.05 50.21 -41.69
C GLY A 10 -11.46 50.01 -43.16
N PRO A 11 -10.81 49.16 -43.97
CA PRO A 11 -9.55 48.42 -43.78
C PRO A 11 -8.57 48.57 -44.98
N ALA A 12 -7.32 48.09 -44.86
CA ALA A 12 -6.52 47.71 -46.04
C ALA A 12 -5.47 46.64 -45.72
N ALA A 13 -5.37 45.67 -46.62
CA ALA A 13 -4.49 44.51 -46.60
C ALA A 13 -3.20 44.73 -47.42
N VAL A 14 -2.35 43.69 -47.45
CA VAL A 14 -1.26 43.39 -48.41
C VAL A 14 0.12 43.95 -47.94
N LYS A 15 1.24 43.20 -47.83
CA LYS A 15 1.83 42.22 -48.77
C LYS A 15 2.88 41.33 -48.07
N LYS A 16 3.01 40.12 -48.64
CA LYS A 16 3.95 39.03 -48.39
C LYS A 16 5.33 39.35 -48.98
N SER A 17 6.41 39.09 -48.23
CA SER A 17 7.76 38.88 -48.81
C SER A 17 8.43 37.70 -48.14
N ALA A 18 8.86 36.76 -48.97
CA ALA A 18 9.62 35.57 -48.63
C ALA A 18 11.10 35.83 -48.90
N GLU A 19 12.00 35.42 -48.00
CA GLU A 19 13.37 35.06 -48.41
C GLU A 19 13.98 34.00 -47.49
N LYS A 20 14.82 33.16 -48.09
CA LYS A 20 15.26 31.82 -47.71
C LYS A 20 16.69 31.83 -47.13
N THR A 21 16.87 31.23 -45.93
CA THR A 21 18.02 30.39 -45.46
C THR A 21 19.48 30.94 -45.49
N PRO A 22 20.50 30.35 -44.80
CA PRO A 22 20.56 29.01 -44.20
C PRO A 22 21.03 28.89 -42.73
N ARG A 23 20.62 27.75 -42.12
CA ARG A 23 21.16 27.18 -40.89
C ARG A 23 22.64 26.81 -41.06
N LYS A 24 23.52 27.36 -40.23
CA LYS A 24 24.87 26.84 -40.02
C LYS A 24 24.85 25.82 -38.87
N ARG A 25 24.98 24.54 -39.21
CA ARG A 25 25.42 23.49 -38.28
C ARG A 25 26.91 23.72 -38.07
N ASP A 26 27.34 23.91 -36.83
CA ASP A 26 28.74 23.74 -36.49
C ASP A 26 28.90 22.38 -35.80
N ARG A 27 29.60 21.48 -36.50
CA ARG A 27 30.18 20.26 -35.97
C ARG A 27 31.66 20.57 -35.82
N THR A 28 32.16 20.58 -34.60
CA THR A 28 33.59 20.46 -34.35
C THR A 28 33.84 19.10 -33.72
N ASP A 29 34.38 18.21 -34.55
CA ASP A 29 35.11 17.03 -34.13
C ASP A 29 36.40 17.45 -33.42
N GLY A 30 36.70 16.80 -32.30
CA GLY A 30 37.99 16.84 -31.61
C GLY A 30 38.23 15.47 -31.01
N GLY A 31 39.10 14.68 -31.65
CA GLY A 31 39.22 13.24 -31.44
C GLY A 31 40.08 12.80 -30.25
N GLY A 32 39.85 11.54 -29.87
CA GLY A 32 40.89 10.51 -29.71
C GLY A 32 41.74 10.50 -28.43
N GLY A 33 41.45 9.54 -27.55
CA GLY A 33 42.39 9.05 -26.51
C GLY A 33 41.73 7.96 -25.67
N GLY A 34 42.12 6.69 -25.87
CA GLY A 34 41.37 5.52 -25.42
C GLY A 34 41.72 4.95 -24.04
N GLY A 35 40.98 3.88 -23.70
CA GLY A 35 41.38 2.83 -22.75
C GLY A 35 40.69 2.89 -21.38
N GLY A 36 39.82 1.91 -21.08
CA GLY A 36 39.44 1.62 -19.68
C GLY A 36 38.07 1.01 -19.47
N SER A 37 38.05 -0.33 -19.49
CA SER A 37 37.17 -1.30 -18.83
C SER A 37 36.03 -0.86 -17.88
N ALA A 38 34.91 -1.58 -18.00
CA ALA A 38 34.00 -2.08 -16.97
C ALA A 38 33.27 -1.10 -16.02
N GLY A 39 31.93 -1.16 -16.03
CA GLY A 39 31.12 -0.63 -14.95
C GLY A 39 29.65 -0.50 -15.30
N LYS A 40 28.90 -1.61 -15.22
CA LYS A 40 27.44 -1.63 -15.28
C LYS A 40 26.90 -1.04 -13.97
N GLY A 41 26.81 0.29 -13.90
CA GLY A 41 26.23 1.02 -12.79
C GLY A 41 24.83 1.49 -13.14
N ASN A 42 23.81 0.92 -12.51
CA ASN A 42 22.43 1.41 -12.57
C ASN A 42 22.36 2.71 -11.73
N GLY A 43 22.85 3.80 -12.32
CA GLY A 43 22.80 5.13 -11.72
C GLY A 43 21.47 5.78 -12.04
N THR A 44 20.56 5.84 -11.07
CA THR A 44 19.54 6.89 -11.05
C THR A 44 20.25 8.22 -11.20
N SER A 45 20.21 8.80 -12.41
CA SER A 45 20.73 10.13 -12.66
C SER A 45 19.82 11.12 -11.93
N ASN A 46 20.15 11.36 -10.65
CA ASN A 46 19.82 12.62 -10.02
C ASN A 46 20.51 13.67 -10.88
N PHE A 47 19.74 14.27 -11.80
CA PHE A 47 20.13 15.48 -12.52
C PHE A 47 20.19 16.59 -11.47
N GLN A 48 21.28 16.56 -10.71
CA GLN A 48 21.54 17.51 -9.65
C GLN A 48 21.78 18.84 -10.34
N ARG A 49 20.97 19.82 -9.93
CA ARG A 49 21.00 21.23 -10.33
C ARG A 49 22.37 21.80 -9.98
N LYS A 50 23.40 21.50 -10.77
CA LYS A 50 24.72 22.04 -10.51
C LYS A 50 24.66 23.53 -10.86
N PRO A 51 25.03 24.43 -9.93
CA PRO A 51 25.38 25.79 -10.29
C PRO A 51 26.34 25.70 -11.47
N THR A 52 26.10 26.49 -12.51
CA THR A 52 27.14 26.67 -13.51
C THR A 52 28.29 27.42 -12.83
N ASP A 53 29.50 27.26 -13.33
CA ASP A 53 30.67 28.00 -12.82
C ASP A 53 30.47 29.53 -12.90
N ARG A 54 29.53 29.97 -13.74
CA ARG A 54 29.20 31.38 -14.01
C ARG A 54 28.03 31.93 -13.18
N HIS A 55 27.07 31.09 -12.77
CA HIS A 55 25.82 31.56 -12.14
C HIS A 55 25.37 30.69 -10.96
N THR A 56 24.92 31.35 -9.90
CA THR A 56 24.25 30.71 -8.76
C THR A 56 22.74 30.76 -8.92
N VAL A 57 22.08 29.62 -8.69
CA VAL A 57 20.62 29.50 -8.76
C VAL A 57 19.98 29.95 -7.45
N LYS A 58 19.15 31.00 -7.51
CA LYS A 58 18.25 31.40 -6.43
C LYS A 58 16.81 31.02 -6.79
N ASN A 59 16.23 30.09 -6.04
CA ASN A 59 14.86 29.64 -6.28
C ASN A 59 13.86 30.73 -5.87
N ARG A 60 12.90 31.05 -6.74
CA ARG A 60 11.77 31.93 -6.36
C ARG A 60 10.69 31.13 -5.62
N VAL A 61 9.87 31.84 -4.85
CA VAL A 61 8.66 31.23 -4.29
C VAL A 61 7.70 30.90 -5.43
N LEU A 62 7.14 29.69 -5.39
CA LEU A 62 6.12 29.25 -6.32
C LEU A 62 4.90 30.19 -6.27
N PRO A 63 4.43 30.71 -7.41
CA PRO A 63 3.20 31.50 -7.43
C PRO A 63 2.01 30.62 -7.06
N LYS A 64 1.09 31.17 -6.26
CA LYS A 64 -0.18 30.53 -5.93
C LYS A 64 -1.20 30.86 -7.04
N TYR A 65 -1.39 29.92 -7.96
CA TYR A 65 -2.36 30.06 -9.06
C TYR A 65 -3.82 30.01 -8.59
N PHE A 66 -4.07 29.32 -7.48
CA PHE A 66 -5.36 29.23 -6.83
C PHE A 66 -5.23 29.82 -5.43
N ALA A 67 -6.19 30.62 -5.00
CA ALA A 67 -6.13 31.35 -3.73
C ALA A 67 -7.53 31.45 -3.08
N ARG A 68 -8.41 30.49 -3.38
CA ARG A 68 -9.71 30.38 -2.74
C ARG A 68 -9.51 29.91 -1.29
N GLU A 69 -10.53 30.13 -0.47
CA GLU A 69 -10.52 29.71 0.93
C GLU A 69 -10.41 28.17 1.09
N ASN A 70 -10.82 27.42 0.07
CA ASN A 70 -10.75 25.96 0.01
C ASN A 70 -9.42 25.41 -0.54
N ASP A 71 -8.51 26.27 -1.02
CA ASP A 71 -7.27 25.82 -1.66
C ASP A 71 -6.14 25.69 -0.63
N VAL A 72 -5.62 24.47 -0.47
CA VAL A 72 -4.54 24.14 0.46
C VAL A 72 -3.29 23.73 -0.33
N TYR A 73 -2.20 24.48 -0.16
CA TYR A 73 -0.90 24.13 -0.72
C TYR A 73 -0.14 23.22 0.24
N VAL A 74 0.01 21.95 -0.16
CA VAL A 74 0.70 20.96 0.65
C VAL A 74 2.21 21.15 0.52
N THR A 75 2.87 21.36 1.66
CA THR A 75 4.33 21.40 1.73
C THR A 75 4.87 20.21 2.52
N TYR A 76 6.09 19.79 2.22
CA TYR A 76 6.77 18.71 2.94
C TYR A 76 7.33 19.15 4.31
N LYS A 77 7.45 20.46 4.56
CA LYS A 77 8.05 21.00 5.80
C LYS A 77 7.06 21.16 6.94
N SER A 78 5.78 21.38 6.64
CA SER A 78 4.74 21.52 7.66
C SER A 78 4.58 20.23 8.48
N ASP A 79 3.89 20.28 9.61
CA ASP A 79 3.50 19.07 10.35
C ASP A 79 2.34 18.33 9.68
N PHE A 80 2.34 17.00 9.73
CA PHE A 80 1.35 16.18 9.01
C PHE A 80 -0.01 16.23 9.70
N THR A 81 -0.01 16.10 11.03
CA THR A 81 -1.23 16.12 11.85
C THR A 81 -1.92 17.48 11.75
N TYR A 82 -1.15 18.57 11.79
CA TYR A 82 -1.68 19.92 11.58
C TYR A 82 -2.34 20.09 10.21
N GLN A 83 -1.69 19.62 9.14
CA GLN A 83 -2.28 19.68 7.79
C GLN A 83 -3.56 18.86 7.68
N LEU A 84 -3.59 17.66 8.27
CA LEU A 84 -4.78 16.81 8.30
C LEU A 84 -5.94 17.52 9.00
N LYS A 85 -5.69 18.08 10.19
CA LYS A 85 -6.69 18.84 10.95
C LYS A 85 -7.20 20.05 10.14
N SER A 86 -6.30 20.82 9.54
CA SER A 86 -6.67 21.97 8.71
C SER A 86 -7.55 21.57 7.52
N CYS A 87 -7.29 20.42 6.88
CA CYS A 87 -8.15 19.91 5.82
C CYS A 87 -9.54 19.51 6.34
N LEU A 88 -9.59 18.85 7.50
CA LEU A 88 -10.85 18.49 8.15
C LEU A 88 -11.67 19.72 8.57
N ASP A 89 -11.03 20.76 9.08
CA ASP A 89 -11.71 22.00 9.46
C ASP A 89 -12.38 22.67 8.25
N ILE A 90 -11.70 22.70 7.09
CA ILE A 90 -12.28 23.20 5.82
C ILE A 90 -13.40 22.26 5.34
N LEU A 91 -13.20 20.94 5.39
CA LEU A 91 -14.23 19.97 5.03
C LEU A 91 -15.45 20.03 5.94
N ASN A 92 -15.31 20.43 7.20
CA ASN A 92 -16.37 20.61 8.19
C ASN A 92 -17.02 22.01 8.14
N SER A 93 -16.39 22.96 7.44
CA SER A 93 -16.95 24.28 7.15
C SER A 93 -18.16 24.18 6.20
N PRO A 94 -18.96 25.25 6.00
CA PRO A 94 -20.09 25.24 5.06
C PRO A 94 -19.66 25.05 3.60
N LEU A 95 -18.36 25.19 3.29
CA LEU A 95 -17.82 25.00 1.95
C LEU A 95 -17.86 23.53 1.52
N GLY A 96 -17.65 22.60 2.47
CA GLY A 96 -17.85 21.16 2.26
C GLY A 96 -16.88 20.49 1.28
N GLU A 97 -15.88 21.22 0.77
CA GLU A 97 -14.84 20.70 -0.12
C GLU A 97 -13.50 21.40 0.11
N VAL A 98 -12.40 20.67 -0.14
CA VAL A 98 -11.03 21.18 -0.04
C VAL A 98 -10.22 20.73 -1.26
N PHE A 99 -9.40 21.63 -1.79
CA PHE A 99 -8.52 21.38 -2.93
C PHE A 99 -7.07 21.34 -2.45
N LEU A 100 -6.44 20.18 -2.54
CA LEU A 100 -5.03 19.99 -2.21
C LEU A 100 -4.18 20.18 -3.47
N HIS A 101 -3.33 21.20 -3.47
CA HIS A 101 -2.36 21.45 -4.52
C HIS A 101 -0.97 20.97 -4.06
N CYS A 102 -0.45 19.96 -4.74
CA CYS A 102 0.79 19.30 -4.36
C CYS A 102 1.79 19.36 -5.51
N THR A 103 2.99 19.90 -5.29
CA THR A 103 4.02 20.02 -6.34
C THR A 103 5.23 19.15 -6.03
N GLY A 104 5.75 18.42 -7.02
CA GLY A 104 6.99 17.63 -6.91
C GLY A 104 7.02 16.71 -5.69
N ARG A 105 8.00 16.90 -4.78
CA ARG A 105 8.20 16.05 -3.59
C ARG A 105 7.00 16.02 -2.63
N ALA A 106 6.13 17.03 -2.65
CA ALA A 106 4.96 17.08 -1.78
C ALA A 106 3.79 16.20 -2.26
N ILE A 107 3.85 15.64 -3.46
CA ILE A 107 2.78 14.82 -4.05
C ILE A 107 2.43 13.63 -3.16
N ASN A 108 3.41 12.81 -2.75
CA ASN A 108 3.17 11.65 -1.90
C ASN A 108 2.53 12.02 -0.57
N ARG A 109 2.89 13.19 -0.03
CA ARG A 109 2.33 13.70 1.22
C ARG A 109 0.88 14.12 1.06
N GLY A 110 0.53 14.78 -0.05
CA GLY A 110 -0.85 15.11 -0.40
C GLY A 110 -1.74 13.88 -0.59
N ILE A 111 -1.21 12.87 -1.27
CA ILE A 111 -1.89 11.57 -1.42
C ILE A 111 -2.17 10.96 -0.04
N ASN A 112 -1.18 10.95 0.85
CA ASN A 112 -1.35 10.40 2.20
C ASN A 112 -2.39 11.17 3.02
N LEU A 113 -2.48 12.51 2.89
CA LEU A 113 -3.51 13.30 3.56
C LEU A 113 -4.91 12.88 3.06
N ALA A 114 -5.10 12.82 1.75
CA ALA A 114 -6.39 12.45 1.15
C ALA A 114 -6.81 11.02 1.53
N LEU A 115 -5.89 10.06 1.41
CA LEU A 115 -6.15 8.67 1.78
C LEU A 115 -6.42 8.52 3.27
N ARG A 116 -5.76 9.30 4.13
CA ARG A 116 -6.01 9.25 5.58
C ARG A 116 -7.42 9.73 5.91
N ILE A 117 -7.86 10.84 5.32
CA ILE A 117 -9.23 11.37 5.50
C ILE A 117 -10.27 10.35 5.01
N LYS A 118 -10.07 9.76 3.83
CA LYS A 118 -10.98 8.73 3.30
C LYS A 118 -11.02 7.46 4.17
N ALA A 119 -9.88 7.05 4.71
CA ALA A 119 -9.80 5.88 5.59
C ALA A 119 -10.49 6.11 6.95
N GLU A 120 -10.44 7.35 7.46
CA GLU A 120 -11.05 7.73 8.73
C GLU A 120 -12.56 7.96 8.60
N PHE A 121 -13.02 8.49 7.46
CA PHE A 121 -14.44 8.72 7.17
C PHE A 121 -14.83 8.22 5.76
N PRO A 122 -14.96 6.89 5.57
CA PRO A 122 -15.19 6.29 4.25
C PRO A 122 -16.47 6.73 3.56
N GLU A 123 -17.54 6.96 4.33
CA GLU A 123 -18.87 7.29 3.79
C GLU A 123 -19.12 8.80 3.70
N ALA A 124 -18.37 9.61 4.45
CA ALA A 124 -18.61 11.04 4.54
C ALA A 124 -17.93 11.84 3.42
N PHE A 125 -16.76 11.39 2.96
CA PHE A 125 -15.95 12.12 1.99
C PHE A 125 -15.56 11.24 0.79
N GLU A 126 -15.60 11.84 -0.40
CA GLU A 126 -15.07 11.27 -1.64
C GLU A 126 -13.95 12.18 -2.18
N TYR A 127 -13.15 11.67 -3.10
CA TYR A 127 -12.07 12.44 -3.70
C TYR A 127 -11.98 12.27 -5.22
N GLU A 128 -11.50 13.32 -5.88
CA GLU A 128 -11.19 13.35 -7.31
C GLU A 128 -9.74 13.82 -7.49
N VAL A 129 -9.00 13.19 -8.42
CA VAL A 129 -7.58 13.46 -8.64
C VAL A 129 -7.34 13.92 -10.06
N ASN A 130 -6.72 15.09 -10.20
CA ASN A 130 -6.31 15.66 -11.47
C ASN A 130 -4.81 15.94 -11.48
N THR A 131 -4.15 15.63 -12.60
CA THR A 131 -2.70 15.90 -12.77
C THR A 131 -2.49 17.13 -13.64
N SER A 132 -1.46 17.91 -13.34
CA SER A 132 -1.10 19.10 -14.10
C SER A 132 0.42 19.33 -14.09
N GLN A 133 0.88 20.32 -14.85
CA GLN A 133 2.26 20.78 -14.84
C GLN A 133 2.28 22.27 -14.49
N ILE A 134 3.20 22.67 -13.61
CA ILE A 134 3.38 24.05 -13.17
C ILE A 134 4.77 24.54 -13.59
N ALA A 135 4.80 25.71 -14.23
CA ALA A 135 6.02 26.41 -14.57
C ALA A 135 6.60 27.11 -13.34
N ILE A 136 7.83 26.76 -12.98
CA ILE A 136 8.63 27.38 -11.94
C ILE A 136 9.65 28.30 -12.59
N THR A 137 9.80 29.49 -12.03
CA THR A 137 10.80 30.46 -12.46
C THR A 137 11.83 30.60 -11.35
N ASP A 138 13.10 30.37 -11.66
CA ASP A 138 14.24 30.52 -10.77
C ASP A 138 15.17 31.63 -11.31
N ASP A 139 15.84 32.36 -10.43
CA ASP A 139 16.80 33.41 -10.78
C ASP A 139 18.21 32.87 -10.85
N LEU A 140 18.97 33.27 -11.87
CA LEU A 140 20.39 33.00 -12.01
C LEU A 140 21.16 34.29 -11.72
N HIS A 141 21.85 34.29 -10.57
CA HIS A 141 22.69 35.40 -10.15
C HIS A 141 24.12 35.18 -10.66
N PRO A 142 24.73 36.16 -11.32
CA PRO A 142 26.10 36.04 -11.80
C PRO A 142 27.10 35.94 -10.65
N LEU A 143 28.19 35.20 -10.88
CA LEU A 143 29.33 35.08 -9.97
C LEU A 143 30.49 36.01 -10.33
N HIS A 144 30.50 36.52 -11.57
CA HIS A 144 31.52 37.42 -12.11
C HIS A 144 30.86 38.67 -12.68
N ASP A 145 31.56 39.79 -12.66
CA ASP A 145 31.02 41.09 -13.08
C ASP A 145 30.73 41.16 -14.60
N GLU A 146 31.33 40.26 -15.38
CA GLU A 146 31.11 40.13 -16.83
C GLU A 146 29.79 39.42 -17.18
N ASP A 147 29.12 38.81 -16.21
CA ASP A 147 27.91 38.01 -16.39
C ASP A 147 26.66 38.78 -15.96
N ASP A 148 25.59 38.68 -16.76
CA ASP A 148 24.30 39.29 -16.46
C ASP A 148 23.38 38.38 -15.61
N PHE A 149 22.38 39.00 -14.96
CA PHE A 149 21.27 38.29 -14.34
C PHE A 149 20.42 37.59 -15.39
N MET A 150 20.16 36.30 -15.18
CA MET A 150 19.33 35.50 -16.06
C MET A 150 18.13 34.90 -15.32
N VAL A 151 17.11 34.50 -16.07
CA VAL A 151 15.92 33.84 -15.53
C VAL A 151 15.77 32.46 -16.16
N GLN A 152 15.63 31.44 -15.33
CA GLN A 152 15.44 30.06 -15.77
C GLN A 152 14.01 29.62 -15.49
N ARG A 153 13.28 29.17 -16.53
CA ARG A 153 11.96 28.54 -16.38
C ARG A 153 12.04 27.04 -16.55
N ARG A 154 11.34 26.29 -15.69
CA ARG A 154 11.25 24.82 -15.75
C ARG A 154 9.88 24.31 -15.36
N MET A 155 9.50 23.13 -15.85
CA MET A 155 8.23 22.51 -15.51
C MET A 155 8.38 21.53 -14.35
N ASN A 156 7.43 21.55 -13.43
CA ASN A 156 7.29 20.57 -12.35
C ASN A 156 5.91 19.92 -12.42
N SER A 157 5.85 18.62 -12.16
CA SER A 157 4.59 17.91 -11.99
C SER A 157 3.83 18.43 -10.77
N CYS A 158 2.52 18.54 -10.91
CA CYS A 158 1.59 18.92 -9.87
C CYS A 158 0.39 17.96 -9.84
N LEU A 159 -0.09 17.69 -8.63
CA LEU A 159 -1.27 16.90 -8.36
C LEU A 159 -2.29 17.81 -7.67
N HIS A 160 -3.53 17.77 -8.15
CA HIS A 160 -4.68 18.42 -7.58
C HIS A 160 -5.64 17.36 -7.06
N ILE A 161 -5.89 17.33 -5.76
CA ILE A 161 -6.85 16.42 -5.16
C ILE A 161 -8.00 17.26 -4.63
N ARG A 162 -9.20 17.05 -5.17
CA ARG A 162 -10.43 17.60 -4.62
C ARG A 162 -11.02 16.59 -3.66
N LEU A 163 -11.18 16.94 -2.40
CA LEU A 163 -11.94 16.18 -1.42
C LEU A 163 -13.26 16.91 -1.17
N TYR A 164 -14.37 16.18 -1.18
CA TYR A 164 -15.70 16.78 -1.03
C TYR A 164 -16.63 15.85 -0.23
N ARG A 165 -17.64 16.44 0.41
CA ARG A 165 -18.68 15.68 1.11
C ARG A 165 -19.57 14.93 0.13
N THR A 166 -19.83 13.67 0.44
CA THR A 166 -20.82 12.87 -0.30
C THR A 166 -22.19 13.04 0.36
N ILE A 167 -23.19 13.52 -0.38
CA ILE A 167 -24.58 13.49 0.07
C ILE A 167 -25.14 12.13 -0.36
N THR A 168 -25.21 11.18 0.56
CA THR A 168 -25.94 9.93 0.35
C THR A 168 -27.43 10.23 0.36
N THR A 169 -28.00 10.52 -0.80
CA THR A 169 -29.47 10.48 -0.94
C THR A 169 -29.92 9.04 -0.76
N THR A 170 -30.88 8.82 0.14
CA THR A 170 -31.37 7.51 0.60
C THR A 170 -31.79 6.58 -0.55
N HIS A 171 -32.00 7.09 -1.76
CA HIS A 171 -32.43 6.37 -2.95
C HIS A 171 -31.28 5.63 -3.70
N ALA A 172 -30.01 6.02 -3.50
CA ALA A 172 -28.85 5.32 -4.07
C ALA A 172 -28.40 4.10 -3.24
N ARG A 173 -28.97 3.95 -2.04
CA ARG A 173 -28.67 2.88 -1.08
C ARG A 173 -29.01 1.49 -1.62
N ASN A 174 -30.11 1.36 -2.34
CA ASN A 174 -30.63 0.04 -2.73
C ASN A 174 -29.98 -0.55 -3.99
N MET A 175 -29.33 0.26 -4.84
CA MET A 175 -28.70 -0.25 -6.08
C MET A 175 -27.20 -0.54 -5.93
N SER A 176 -26.58 -0.12 -4.81
CA SER A 176 -25.17 -0.38 -4.49
C SER A 176 -25.01 -1.48 -3.42
N GLU A 177 -25.99 -1.69 -2.54
CA GLU A 177 -26.00 -2.79 -1.57
C GLU A 177 -26.08 -4.19 -2.22
N GLU A 178 -26.59 -4.34 -3.45
CA GLU A 178 -26.64 -5.63 -4.15
C GLU A 178 -25.36 -5.99 -4.94
N VAL A 179 -24.47 -5.04 -5.21
CA VAL A 179 -23.28 -5.29 -6.07
C VAL A 179 -21.98 -5.39 -5.27
N GLU A 180 -21.90 -4.86 -4.06
CA GLU A 180 -20.77 -5.11 -3.17
C GLU A 180 -21.12 -6.25 -2.22
N ILE A 181 -20.98 -7.50 -2.69
CA ILE A 181 -20.70 -8.61 -1.78
C ILE A 181 -19.36 -8.27 -1.13
N LYS A 182 -19.44 -7.52 -0.03
CA LYS A 182 -18.40 -7.24 0.91
C LYS A 182 -17.95 -8.57 1.49
N THR A 183 -17.05 -9.27 0.80
CA THR A 183 -16.20 -10.30 1.39
C THR A 183 -15.21 -9.60 2.32
N TYR A 184 -15.72 -9.00 3.40
CA TYR A 184 -14.95 -8.41 4.49
C TYR A 184 -14.47 -9.55 5.40
N PHE A 185 -13.76 -10.48 4.79
CA PHE A 185 -12.88 -11.41 5.48
C PHE A 185 -11.47 -11.05 5.02
N LYS A 186 -11.00 -9.86 5.43
CA LYS A 186 -9.58 -9.55 5.25
C LYS A 186 -8.82 -10.64 5.98
N LEU A 187 -8.00 -11.40 5.26
CA LEU A 187 -7.16 -12.46 5.83
C LEU A 187 -6.36 -11.96 7.04
N VAL A 188 -6.00 -10.67 7.03
CA VAL A 188 -5.35 -9.97 8.15
C VAL A 188 -6.18 -10.00 9.43
N ASP A 189 -7.50 -9.84 9.35
CA ASP A 189 -8.39 -9.82 10.51
C ASP A 189 -8.63 -11.24 11.03
N VAL A 190 -8.69 -12.24 10.13
CA VAL A 190 -8.71 -13.66 10.49
C VAL A 190 -7.42 -14.07 11.21
N VAL A 191 -6.27 -13.70 10.66
CA VAL A 191 -4.96 -14.00 11.26
C VAL A 191 -4.84 -13.35 12.64
N LYS A 192 -5.38 -12.13 12.81
CA LYS A 192 -5.47 -11.46 14.11
C LYS A 192 -6.41 -12.18 15.08
N TRP A 193 -7.58 -12.65 14.63
CA TRP A 193 -8.57 -13.34 15.48
C TRP A 193 -8.07 -14.70 15.95
N ILE A 194 -7.47 -15.49 15.05
CA ILE A 194 -6.91 -16.80 15.41
C ILE A 194 -5.61 -16.60 16.23
N GLY A 195 -4.93 -15.46 16.06
CA GLY A 195 -3.71 -15.14 16.80
C GLY A 195 -2.50 -15.98 16.37
N ILE A 196 -2.58 -16.59 15.19
CA ILE A 196 -1.52 -17.42 14.60
C ILE A 196 -0.48 -16.51 13.96
N THR A 197 0.79 -16.84 14.14
CA THR A 197 1.86 -16.06 13.53
C THR A 197 1.99 -16.35 12.03
N GLN A 198 2.48 -15.38 11.26
CA GLN A 198 2.77 -15.58 9.83
C GLN A 198 3.71 -16.78 9.60
N PHE A 199 4.60 -17.04 10.56
CA PHE A 199 5.51 -18.18 10.54
C PHE A 199 4.79 -19.53 10.76
N GLU A 200 3.86 -19.62 11.72
CA GLU A 200 3.05 -20.83 11.95
C GLU A 200 2.20 -21.19 10.72
N ILE A 201 1.64 -20.20 10.04
CA ILE A 201 0.91 -20.40 8.77
C ILE A 201 1.84 -20.98 7.71
N LEU A 202 3.04 -20.42 7.57
CA LEU A 202 4.02 -20.88 6.59
C LEU A 202 4.47 -22.33 6.86
N VAL A 203 4.78 -22.67 8.12
CA VAL A 203 5.18 -24.03 8.51
C VAL A 203 4.07 -25.04 8.20
N ASN A 204 2.82 -24.70 8.54
CA ASN A 204 1.67 -25.56 8.24
C ASN A 204 1.39 -25.69 6.73
N LEU A 205 1.59 -24.61 5.96
CA LEU A 205 1.44 -24.63 4.50
C LEU A 205 2.48 -25.56 3.85
N ILE A 206 3.74 -25.48 4.30
CA ILE A 206 4.82 -26.35 3.81
C ILE A 206 4.53 -27.80 4.19
N ALA A 207 4.12 -28.06 5.44
CA ALA A 207 3.76 -29.40 5.90
C ALA A 207 2.59 -30.00 5.09
N PHE A 208 1.56 -29.21 4.81
CA PHE A 208 0.42 -29.62 3.98
C PHE A 208 0.83 -29.88 2.53
N LEU A 209 1.71 -29.06 1.97
CA LEU A 209 2.24 -29.24 0.62
C LEU A 209 3.04 -30.55 0.50
N VAL A 210 3.94 -30.82 1.45
CA VAL A 210 4.71 -32.07 1.47
C VAL A 210 3.79 -33.28 1.66
N PHE A 211 2.82 -33.20 2.57
CA PHE A 211 1.80 -34.23 2.76
C PHE A 211 1.02 -34.51 1.46
N THR A 212 0.58 -33.46 0.76
CA THR A 212 -0.15 -33.58 -0.51
C THR A 212 0.71 -34.27 -1.56
N ILE A 213 2.00 -33.94 -1.65
CA ILE A 213 2.93 -34.61 -2.56
C ILE A 213 3.06 -36.09 -2.19
N MET A 214 3.29 -36.43 -0.92
CA MET A 214 3.40 -37.83 -0.50
C MET A 214 2.11 -38.63 -0.76
N LEU A 215 0.95 -38.03 -0.49
CA LEU A 215 -0.36 -38.63 -0.74
C LEU A 215 -0.58 -38.87 -2.24
N THR A 216 -0.29 -37.89 -3.09
CA THR A 216 -0.44 -38.02 -4.54
C THR A 216 0.50 -39.07 -5.14
N VAL A 217 1.76 -39.14 -4.68
CA VAL A 217 2.71 -40.17 -5.10
C VAL A 217 2.23 -41.55 -4.69
N LYS A 218 1.79 -41.72 -3.43
CA LYS A 218 1.29 -43.01 -2.92
C LYS A 218 -0.03 -43.44 -3.56
N ALA A 219 -0.86 -42.47 -3.96
CA ALA A 219 -2.08 -42.73 -4.73
C ALA A 219 -1.75 -43.15 -6.17
N ALA A 220 -0.76 -42.51 -6.80
CA ALA A 220 -0.32 -42.82 -8.16
C ALA A 220 0.38 -44.18 -8.25
N SER A 221 1.09 -44.62 -7.20
CA SER A 221 1.72 -45.94 -7.13
C SER A 221 0.71 -47.09 -6.90
N GLY A 222 -0.56 -46.79 -6.65
CA GLY A 222 -1.61 -47.78 -6.40
C GLY A 222 -1.58 -48.42 -5.01
N GLU A 223 -0.67 -48.01 -4.14
CA GLU A 223 -0.53 -48.53 -2.76
C GLU A 223 -1.71 -48.16 -1.86
N LEU A 224 -2.51 -47.15 -2.22
CA LEU A 224 -3.72 -46.76 -1.48
C LEU A 224 -4.91 -47.74 -1.63
N ASN A 225 -4.87 -48.66 -2.59
CA ASN A 225 -5.98 -49.62 -2.82
C ASN A 225 -5.94 -50.80 -1.84
N GLY A 226 -4.84 -51.00 -1.12
CA GLY A 226 -4.70 -52.01 -0.08
C GLY A 226 -5.13 -51.49 1.30
N THR A 227 -5.36 -52.41 2.23
CA THR A 227 -5.57 -52.06 3.64
C THR A 227 -4.24 -51.64 4.25
N LEU A 228 -3.97 -50.34 4.28
CA LEU A 228 -2.77 -49.77 4.89
C LEU A 228 -2.79 -49.97 6.42
N THR A 229 -1.64 -50.36 6.97
CA THR A 229 -1.43 -50.52 8.40
C THR A 229 -1.32 -49.17 9.12
N ALA A 230 -1.47 -49.16 10.44
CA ALA A 230 -1.39 -47.94 11.26
C ALA A 230 -0.07 -47.18 11.05
N ASN A 231 1.05 -47.90 10.96
CA ASN A 231 2.37 -47.29 10.79
C ASN A 231 2.51 -46.60 9.44
N GLU A 232 1.95 -47.18 8.37
CA GLU A 232 2.01 -46.59 7.03
C GLU A 232 1.14 -45.34 6.90
N TRP A 233 0.01 -45.28 7.63
CA TRP A 233 -0.78 -44.07 7.76
C TRP A 233 -0.05 -43.01 8.58
N LEU A 234 0.63 -43.39 9.66
CA LEU A 234 1.45 -42.47 10.45
C LEU A 234 2.61 -41.90 9.63
N ASP A 235 3.29 -42.72 8.83
CA ASP A 235 4.37 -42.28 7.93
C ASP A 235 3.84 -41.33 6.85
N LEU A 236 2.66 -41.60 6.30
CA LEU A 236 2.03 -40.72 5.33
C LEU A 236 1.66 -39.36 5.94
N PHE A 237 1.16 -39.36 7.18
CA PHE A 237 0.78 -38.14 7.90
C PHE A 237 1.96 -37.44 8.59
N SER A 238 3.15 -38.06 8.60
CA SER A 238 4.36 -37.57 9.26
C SER A 238 4.71 -36.09 8.96
N PRO A 239 4.62 -35.59 7.71
CA PRO A 239 4.88 -34.17 7.43
C PRO A 239 3.97 -33.22 8.22
N MET A 240 2.70 -33.58 8.40
CA MET A 240 1.74 -32.77 9.14
C MET A 240 2.00 -32.79 10.65
N PHE A 241 2.50 -33.90 11.20
CA PHE A 241 2.93 -33.99 12.60
C PHE A 241 4.23 -33.22 12.84
N CYS A 242 5.18 -33.28 11.91
CA CYS A 242 6.42 -32.50 11.95
C CYS A 242 6.12 -30.99 12.01
N GLY A 243 5.14 -30.51 11.23
CA GLY A 243 4.64 -29.13 11.32
C GLY A 243 4.13 -28.75 12.72
N ASP A 244 3.36 -29.64 13.37
CA ASP A 244 2.85 -29.41 14.73
C ASP A 244 3.97 -29.36 15.78
N PHE A 245 5.00 -30.21 15.66
CA PHE A 245 6.15 -30.19 16.54
C PHE A 245 6.95 -28.89 16.39
N CYS A 246 7.17 -28.43 15.16
CA CYS A 246 7.81 -27.14 14.88
C CYS A 246 7.02 -25.97 15.48
N ASN A 247 5.69 -25.98 15.34
CA ASN A 247 4.82 -24.95 15.91
C ASN A 247 4.84 -24.97 17.44
N THR A 248 4.82 -26.16 18.06
CA THR A 248 4.91 -26.33 19.52
C THR A 248 6.24 -25.80 20.05
N TYR A 249 7.35 -26.15 19.39
CA TYR A 249 8.68 -25.68 19.74
C TYR A 249 8.78 -24.14 19.67
N PHE A 250 8.26 -23.55 18.60
CA PHE A 250 8.23 -22.09 18.44
C PHE A 250 7.37 -21.42 19.53
N CYS A 251 6.20 -21.96 19.85
CA CYS A 251 5.33 -21.45 20.90
C CYS A 251 6.02 -21.46 22.27
N ILE A 252 6.77 -22.52 22.59
CA ILE A 252 7.53 -22.63 23.83
C ILE A 252 8.66 -21.59 23.86
N ILE A 253 9.45 -21.45 22.79
CA ILE A 253 10.55 -20.46 22.74
C ILE A 253 10.03 -19.03 22.91
N VAL A 254 8.97 -18.66 22.19
CA VAL A 254 8.38 -17.32 22.31
C VAL A 254 7.83 -17.12 23.72
N GLY A 255 7.22 -18.14 24.31
CA GLY A 255 6.78 -18.14 25.71
C GLY A 255 7.93 -17.85 26.68
N ILE A 256 9.03 -18.60 26.58
CA ILE A 256 10.23 -18.42 27.44
C ILE A 256 10.84 -17.03 27.25
N ARG A 257 10.98 -16.55 26.01
CA ARG A 257 11.53 -15.21 25.73
C ARG A 257 10.66 -14.10 26.35
N MET A 258 9.34 -14.24 26.28
CA MET A 258 8.42 -13.29 26.90
C MET A 258 8.44 -13.35 28.42
N TYR A 259 8.63 -14.54 28.99
CA TYR A 259 8.78 -14.77 30.43
C TYR A 259 10.04 -14.07 30.97
N LEU A 260 11.19 -14.26 30.31
CA LEU A 260 12.46 -13.60 30.69
C LEU A 260 12.41 -12.07 30.53
N GLY A 261 11.56 -11.55 29.63
CA GLY A 261 11.34 -10.12 29.43
C GLY A 261 10.43 -9.44 30.46
N ASN A 262 10.14 -10.08 31.60
CA ASN A 262 9.24 -9.59 32.66
C ASN A 262 7.79 -9.32 32.24
N LYS A 263 7.36 -9.85 31.09
CA LYS A 263 5.97 -9.75 30.58
C LYS A 263 5.17 -11.02 30.85
N HIS A 264 5.24 -11.52 32.09
CA HIS A 264 4.67 -12.81 32.52
C HIS A 264 3.18 -12.98 32.17
N ARG A 265 2.36 -11.95 32.41
CA ARG A 265 0.90 -11.99 32.14
C ARG A 265 0.58 -12.20 30.65
N GLN A 266 1.35 -11.57 29.76
CA GLN A 266 1.15 -11.70 28.31
C GLN A 266 1.65 -13.05 27.78
N ALA A 267 2.77 -13.54 28.34
CA ALA A 267 3.29 -14.87 28.02
C ALA A 267 2.31 -15.97 28.40
N MET A 268 1.75 -15.91 29.61
CA MET A 268 0.77 -16.87 30.11
C MET A 268 -0.52 -16.84 29.28
N HIS A 269 -1.05 -15.66 28.97
CA HIS A 269 -2.23 -15.54 28.12
C HIS A 269 -1.98 -16.17 26.74
N ARG A 270 -0.80 -15.95 26.14
CA ARG A 270 -0.43 -16.55 24.85
C ARG A 270 -0.39 -18.08 24.92
N LEU A 271 0.28 -18.65 25.92
CA LEU A 271 0.40 -20.12 26.10
C LEU A 271 -0.96 -20.77 26.38
N VAL A 272 -1.78 -20.14 27.23
CA VAL A 272 -3.13 -20.64 27.58
C VAL A 272 -4.04 -20.74 26.36
N TRP A 273 -3.89 -19.84 25.37
CA TRP A 273 -4.68 -19.92 24.14
C TRP A 273 -4.07 -20.81 23.05
N SER A 274 -2.75 -20.90 23.00
CA SER A 274 -2.03 -21.61 21.94
C SER A 274 -1.93 -23.12 22.22
N ILE A 275 -1.70 -23.53 23.47
CA ILE A 275 -1.52 -24.95 23.81
C ILE A 275 -2.78 -25.78 23.53
N PRO A 276 -4.00 -25.38 23.94
CA PRO A 276 -5.20 -26.15 23.63
C PRO A 276 -5.45 -26.26 22.12
N PHE A 277 -5.15 -25.19 21.36
CA PHE A 277 -5.30 -25.18 19.92
C PHE A 277 -4.38 -26.21 19.23
N LEU A 278 -3.10 -26.26 19.66
CA LEU A 278 -2.13 -27.23 19.15
C LEU A 278 -2.50 -28.67 19.52
N LEU A 279 -2.92 -28.90 20.76
CA LEU A 279 -3.33 -30.23 21.24
C LEU A 279 -4.57 -30.75 20.51
N LEU A 280 -5.60 -29.92 20.32
CA LEU A 280 -6.81 -30.31 19.60
C LEU A 280 -6.53 -30.57 18.12
N THR A 281 -5.65 -29.79 17.49
CA THR A 281 -5.27 -29.98 16.08
C THR A 281 -4.46 -31.26 15.89
N SER A 282 -3.50 -31.54 16.77
CA SER A 282 -2.71 -32.77 16.74
C SER A 282 -3.58 -33.99 17.06
N GLY A 283 -4.46 -33.88 18.06
CA GLY A 283 -5.43 -34.92 18.43
C GLY A 283 -6.39 -35.27 17.29
N PHE A 284 -6.91 -34.26 16.57
CA PHE A 284 -7.72 -34.49 15.37
C PHE A 284 -6.97 -35.32 14.32
N LYS A 285 -5.73 -34.94 13.98
CA LYS A 285 -4.91 -35.67 12.99
C LYS A 285 -4.69 -37.12 13.42
N TYR A 286 -4.39 -37.34 14.70
CA TYR A 286 -4.20 -38.69 15.25
C TYR A 286 -5.48 -39.54 15.17
N LEU A 287 -6.64 -38.97 15.53
CA LEU A 287 -7.93 -39.66 15.40
C LEU A 287 -8.25 -40.01 13.95
N VAL A 288 -7.92 -39.14 12.99
CA VAL A 288 -8.05 -39.42 11.56
C VAL A 288 -7.16 -40.59 11.14
N CYS A 289 -5.88 -40.62 11.54
CA CYS A 289 -5.00 -41.76 11.25
C CYS A 289 -5.55 -43.07 11.80
N LEU A 290 -6.05 -43.04 13.03
CA LEU A 290 -6.58 -44.22 13.74
C LEU A 290 -7.86 -44.75 13.08
N LYS A 291 -8.72 -43.85 12.61
CA LYS A 291 -9.92 -44.17 11.83
C LYS A 291 -9.56 -44.76 10.46
N LEU A 292 -8.59 -44.16 9.75
CA LEU A 292 -8.12 -44.64 8.44
C LEU A 292 -7.42 -46.00 8.52
N SER A 293 -6.75 -46.29 9.64
CA SER A 293 -6.15 -47.59 9.90
C SER A 293 -7.17 -48.69 10.25
N GLY A 294 -8.45 -48.35 10.45
CA GLY A 294 -9.49 -49.31 10.81
C GLY A 294 -9.34 -49.94 12.21
N GLN A 295 -8.44 -49.44 13.06
CA GLN A 295 -8.21 -50.00 14.40
C GLN A 295 -9.32 -49.69 15.40
N ILE A 296 -10.11 -48.63 15.15
CA ILE A 296 -11.21 -48.24 16.03
C ILE A 296 -12.47 -47.93 15.22
N GLN A 297 -13.61 -48.45 15.68
CA GLN A 297 -14.94 -48.11 15.15
C GLN A 297 -15.50 -46.81 15.75
N LEU A 298 -14.68 -45.75 15.82
CA LEU A 298 -15.17 -44.42 16.20
C LEU A 298 -16.10 -43.89 15.12
N GLU A 299 -17.18 -43.24 15.51
CA GLU A 299 -18.05 -42.56 14.54
C GLU A 299 -17.33 -41.32 13.99
N TYR A 300 -17.65 -40.89 12.76
CA TYR A 300 -17.08 -39.66 12.21
C TYR A 300 -17.38 -38.44 13.11
N SER A 301 -18.52 -38.44 13.79
CA SER A 301 -18.89 -37.42 14.80
C SER A 301 -17.81 -37.25 15.89
N GLU A 302 -17.26 -38.35 16.40
CA GLU A 302 -16.22 -38.36 17.43
C GLU A 302 -14.86 -37.93 16.88
N VAL A 303 -14.53 -38.35 15.66
CA VAL A 303 -13.27 -37.95 14.98
C VAL A 303 -13.24 -36.44 14.72
N PHE A 304 -14.37 -35.83 14.37
CA PHE A 304 -14.47 -34.39 14.10
C PHE A 304 -14.69 -33.53 15.37
N SER A 305 -14.95 -34.15 16.54
CA SER A 305 -15.18 -33.45 17.81
C SER A 305 -14.14 -32.37 18.14
N PRO A 306 -12.82 -32.59 17.99
CA PRO A 306 -11.83 -31.57 18.28
C PRO A 306 -11.96 -30.32 17.39
N ILE A 307 -12.41 -30.46 16.13
CA ILE A 307 -12.63 -29.32 15.23
C ILE A 307 -13.80 -28.46 15.70
N PHE A 308 -14.88 -29.07 16.18
CA PHE A 308 -16.01 -28.30 16.72
C PHE A 308 -15.59 -27.49 17.95
N VAL A 309 -14.77 -28.07 18.84
CA VAL A 309 -14.20 -27.35 19.98
C VAL A 309 -13.29 -26.19 19.51
N LEU A 310 -12.45 -26.42 18.50
CA LEU A 310 -11.60 -25.38 17.91
C LEU A 310 -12.43 -24.22 17.34
N LEU A 311 -13.49 -24.53 16.60
CA LEU A 311 -14.41 -23.52 16.04
C LEU A 311 -15.05 -22.68 17.14
N GLN A 312 -15.48 -23.30 18.24
CA GLN A 312 -16.03 -22.58 19.40
C GLN A 312 -14.99 -21.68 20.06
N MET A 313 -13.74 -22.15 20.24
CA MET A 313 -12.67 -21.32 20.79
C MET A 313 -12.36 -20.11 19.91
N VAL A 314 -12.37 -20.27 18.58
CA VAL A 314 -12.18 -19.17 17.62
C VAL A 314 -13.35 -18.18 17.67
N ALA A 315 -14.59 -18.66 17.78
CA ALA A 315 -15.77 -17.80 17.91
C ALA A 315 -15.71 -16.93 19.16
N VAL A 316 -15.34 -17.50 20.32
CA VAL A 316 -15.17 -16.74 21.58
C VAL A 316 -14.11 -15.65 21.43
N LYS A 317 -12.99 -15.97 20.77
CA LYS A 317 -11.92 -15.00 20.49
C LYS A 317 -12.37 -13.87 19.56
N ALA A 318 -13.13 -14.18 18.52
CA ALA A 318 -13.67 -13.18 17.61
C ALA A 318 -14.62 -12.21 18.34
N CYS A 319 -15.45 -12.72 19.26
CA CYS A 319 -16.33 -11.88 20.09
C CYS A 319 -15.56 -10.95 21.04
N GLN A 320 -14.47 -11.42 21.64
CA GLN A 320 -13.63 -10.60 22.53
C GLN A 320 -12.91 -9.47 21.79
N TYR A 321 -12.54 -9.68 20.52
CA TYR A 321 -11.80 -8.70 19.73
C TYR A 321 -12.67 -7.51 19.32
N ASN A 322 -13.95 -7.72 18.99
CA ASN A 322 -14.89 -6.65 18.63
C ASN A 322 -15.25 -5.72 19.80
N GLN A 323 -14.98 -6.10 21.05
CA GLN A 323 -15.21 -5.23 22.22
C GLN A 323 -14.03 -4.28 22.50
N GLN A 324 -12.90 -4.42 21.79
CA GLN A 324 -11.69 -3.61 21.99
C GLN A 324 -11.37 -2.65 20.83
N SER A 325 -12.14 -2.68 19.74
CA SER A 325 -12.07 -1.73 18.61
C SER A 325 -13.10 -0.61 18.77
#